data_AF-A0A3N4SAS7-F1
#
_entry.id   AF-A0A3N4SAS7-F1
#
_cell.length_a   1.000
_cell.length_b   1.000
_cell.length_c   1.000
_cell.angle_alpha   90.00
_cell.angle_beta   90.00
_cell.angle_gamma   90.00
#
_symmetry.space_group_name_H-M   'P 1'
#
loop_
_entity.id
_entity.type
_entity.pdbx_description
1 polymer ?
#
loop_
_entity_poly.entity_id
_entity_poly.type
_entity_poly.pdbx_seq_one_letter_code
_entity_poly.pdbx_strand_id
1 'polypeptide(L)'
;MADTTRITVTLPTEQVAELKKITDNVSGYVAEAVARQIRHQLLGADLRSHTDEHGAFSEEELAEARARIFGTTSAAGGASVA
;
A
#
# COMPACT_ATOMS: atom_id res chain seq x y z
N MET A 1 -19.84 12.93 11.61
CA MET A 1 -19.68 13.08 10.14
C MET A 1 -18.19 13.23 9.91
N ALA A 2 -17.59 12.48 8.98
CA ALA A 2 -16.18 12.65 8.67
C ALA A 2 -15.99 14.00 7.95
N ASP A 3 -14.99 14.78 8.33
CA ASP A 3 -14.68 16.05 7.69
C ASP A 3 -14.13 15.78 6.28
N THR A 4 -14.99 15.93 5.27
CA THR A 4 -14.63 15.72 3.86
C THR A 4 -14.54 17.06 3.12
N THR A 5 -13.41 17.31 2.47
CA THR A 5 -13.22 18.49 1.60
C THR A 5 -13.47 18.12 0.14
N ARG A 6 -14.33 18.87 -0.55
CA ARG A 6 -14.56 18.69 -1.99
C ARG A 6 -13.37 19.28 -2.77
N ILE A 7 -12.76 18.46 -3.60
CA ILE A 7 -11.70 18.85 -4.53
C ILE A 7 -12.13 18.54 -5.97
N THR A 8 -11.69 19.35 -6.93
CA THR A 8 -11.86 19.08 -8.35
C THR A 8 -10.52 18.64 -8.92
N VAL A 9 -10.48 17.46 -9.52
CA VAL A 9 -9.25 16.89 -10.11
C VAL A 9 -9.51 16.51 -11.57
N THR A 10 -8.52 16.74 -12.41
CA THR A 10 -8.54 16.32 -13.82
C THR A 10 -7.71 15.04 -13.95
N LEU A 11 -8.32 14.00 -14.53
CA LEU A 11 -7.67 12.73 -14.81
C LEU A 11 -7.65 12.47 -16.32
N PRO A 12 -6.64 11.75 -16.83
CA PRO A 12 -6.61 11.33 -18.23
C PRO A 12 -7.86 10.51 -18.60
N THR A 13 -8.45 10.78 -19.75
CA THR A 13 -9.70 10.15 -20.19
C THR A 13 -9.59 8.62 -20.25
N GLU A 14 -8.45 8.09 -20.66
CA GLU A 14 -8.19 6.64 -20.69
C GLU A 14 -8.27 6.02 -19.28
N GLN A 15 -7.69 6.69 -18.28
CA GLN A 15 -7.75 6.21 -16.89
C GLN A 15 -9.17 6.25 -16.34
N VAL A 16 -9.95 7.29 -16.67
CA VAL A 16 -11.37 7.38 -16.28
C VAL A 16 -12.19 6.28 -16.96
N ALA A 17 -11.88 5.96 -18.22
CA ALA A 17 -12.56 4.89 -18.95
C ALA A 17 -12.26 3.51 -18.31
N GLU A 18 -11.02 3.22 -17.95
CA GLU A 18 -10.67 1.99 -17.24
C GLU A 18 -11.29 1.93 -15.84
N LEU A 19 -11.24 3.03 -15.08
CA LEU A 19 -11.86 3.13 -13.75
C LEU A 19 -13.37 2.83 -13.81
N LYS A 20 -14.07 3.35 -14.81
CA LYS A 20 -15.49 3.09 -15.04
C LYS A 20 -15.82 1.63 -15.37
N LYS A 21 -14.87 0.86 -15.91
CA LYS A 21 -15.08 -0.59 -16.14
C LYS A 21 -15.02 -1.39 -14.83
N ILE A 22 -14.28 -0.88 -13.85
CA ILE A 22 -14.03 -1.56 -12.56
C ILE A 22 -15.04 -1.11 -11.50
N THR A 23 -15.44 0.16 -11.52
CA THR A 23 -16.39 0.72 -10.56
C THR A 23 -17.18 1.90 -11.14
N ASP A 24 -18.45 2.00 -10.76
CA ASP A 24 -19.28 3.16 -11.06
C ASP A 24 -18.98 4.36 -10.14
N ASN A 25 -18.28 4.13 -9.01
CA ASN A 25 -17.93 5.15 -8.02
C ASN A 25 -16.45 5.56 -8.11
N VAL A 26 -16.14 6.40 -9.10
CA VAL A 26 -14.77 6.89 -9.33
C VAL A 26 -14.24 7.71 -8.15
N SER A 27 -15.07 8.57 -7.54
CA SER A 27 -14.63 9.41 -6.41
C SER A 27 -14.27 8.60 -5.17
N GLY A 28 -15.05 7.55 -4.87
CA GLY A 28 -14.75 6.62 -3.78
C GLY A 28 -13.44 5.86 -4.02
N TYR A 29 -13.24 5.36 -5.24
CA TYR A 29 -12.00 4.66 -5.59
C TYR A 29 -10.78 5.57 -5.48
N VAL A 30 -10.88 6.81 -5.97
CA VAL A 30 -9.79 7.80 -5.86
C VAL A 30 -9.50 8.11 -4.40
N ALA A 31 -10.53 8.28 -3.55
CA ALA A 31 -10.33 8.54 -2.13
C ALA A 31 -9.57 7.39 -1.42
N GLU A 32 -9.93 6.14 -1.70
CA GLU A 32 -9.22 4.98 -1.14
C GLU A 32 -7.79 4.85 -1.67
N ALA A 33 -7.58 5.07 -2.97
CA ALA A 33 -6.26 5.05 -3.59
C ALA A 33 -5.35 6.15 -2.99
N VAL A 34 -5.87 7.35 -2.80
CA VAL A 34 -5.16 8.46 -2.15
C VAL A 34 -4.84 8.12 -0.69
N ALA A 35 -5.80 7.59 0.07
CA ALA A 35 -5.55 7.17 1.46
C ALA A 35 -4.46 6.09 1.55
N ARG A 36 -4.46 5.12 0.63
CA ARG A 36 -3.42 4.10 0.53
C ARG A 36 -2.07 4.71 0.19
N GLN A 37 -2.02 5.65 -0.76
CA GLN A 37 -0.80 6.32 -1.16
C GLN A 37 -0.21 7.17 -0.02
N ILE A 38 -1.04 7.89 0.73
CA ILE A 38 -0.59 8.67 1.89
C ILE A 38 0.00 7.76 2.96
N ARG A 39 -0.66 6.63 3.29
CA ARG A 39 -0.11 5.65 4.23
C ARG A 39 1.27 5.14 3.79
N HIS A 40 1.45 4.85 2.51
CA HIS A 40 2.74 4.41 1.98
C HIS A 40 3.80 5.51 2.03
N GLN A 41 3.45 6.76 1.74
CA GLN A 41 4.40 7.87 1.79
C GLN A 41 4.85 8.19 3.22
N LEU A 42 3.94 8.16 4.19
CA LEU A 42 4.29 8.34 5.60
C LEU A 42 5.23 7.24 6.07
N LEU A 43 4.94 5.98 5.71
CA LEU A 43 5.83 4.87 6.02
C LEU A 43 7.23 5.04 5.38
N GLY A 44 7.30 5.52 4.13
CA GLY A 44 8.57 5.79 3.46
C GLY A 44 9.33 7.01 4.00
N ALA A 45 8.62 7.96 4.61
CA ALA A 45 9.23 9.09 5.32
C ALA A 45 9.83 8.63 6.65
N ASP A 46 9.08 7.84 7.42
CA ASP A 46 9.53 7.29 8.70
C ASP A 46 10.76 6.38 8.51
N LEU A 47 10.74 5.50 7.50
CA LEU A 47 11.89 4.65 7.19
C LEU A 47 13.14 5.44 6.77
N ARG A 48 12.97 6.57 6.07
CA ARG A 48 14.08 7.46 5.72
C ARG A 48 14.63 8.17 6.95
N SER A 49 13.76 8.73 7.79
CA SER A 49 14.17 9.38 9.04
C SER A 49 14.94 8.40 9.94
N HIS A 50 14.48 7.15 10.04
CA HIS A 50 15.19 6.10 10.78
C HIS A 50 16.55 5.76 10.15
N THR A 51 16.64 5.72 8.83
CA THR A 51 17.91 5.45 8.12
C THR A 51 18.93 6.57 8.33
N ASP A 52 18.49 7.82 8.37
CA ASP A 52 19.35 8.98 8.63
C ASP A 52 19.83 9.01 10.09
N GLU A 53 19.01 8.59 11.05
CA GLU A 53 19.34 8.57 12.48
C GLU A 53 20.17 7.34 12.91
N HIS A 54 19.93 6.18 12.31
CA HIS A 54 20.52 4.90 12.74
C HIS A 54 21.44 4.23 11.70
N GLY A 55 21.51 4.76 10.48
CA GLY A 55 22.24 4.15 9.36
C GLY A 55 21.39 3.18 8.55
N ALA A 56 21.96 2.68 7.45
CA ALA A 56 21.27 1.76 6.54
C ALA A 56 20.90 0.45 7.24
N PHE A 57 19.68 -0.03 7.00
CA PHE A 57 19.25 -1.35 7.45
C PHE A 57 20.17 -2.42 6.88
N SER A 58 20.68 -3.31 7.73
CA SER A 58 21.48 -4.45 7.28
C SER A 58 20.62 -5.50 6.59
N GLU A 59 21.23 -6.31 5.73
CA GLU A 59 20.53 -7.42 5.06
C GLU A 59 19.97 -8.44 6.07
N GLU A 60 20.63 -8.59 7.22
CA GLU A 60 20.23 -9.47 8.32
C GLU A 60 18.94 -8.98 8.99
N GLU A 61 18.86 -7.69 9.32
CA GLU A 61 17.66 -7.08 9.90
C GLU A 61 16.46 -7.09 8.94
N LEU A 62 16.69 -6.85 7.65
CA LEU A 62 15.66 -6.94 6.61
C LEU A 62 15.15 -8.38 6.45
N ALA A 63 16.04 -9.38 6.51
CA ALA A 63 15.66 -10.78 6.44
C ALA A 63 14.81 -11.19 7.66
N GLU A 64 15.17 -10.76 8.86
CA GLU A 64 14.41 -11.00 10.09
C GLU A 64 13.01 -10.33 10.04
N ALA A 65 12.95 -9.07 9.61
CA ALA A 65 11.69 -8.34 9.45
C ALA A 65 10.78 -9.00 8.41
N ARG A 66 11.33 -9.43 7.26
CA ARG A 66 10.58 -10.14 6.22
C ARG A 66 10.04 -11.47 6.72
N ALA A 67 10.82 -12.23 7.49
CA ALA A 67 10.40 -13.49 8.08
C ALA A 67 9.26 -13.30 9.09
N ARG A 68 9.24 -12.19 9.84
CA ARG A 68 8.15 -11.84 10.75
C ARG A 68 6.88 -11.37 10.04
N ILE A 69 7.01 -10.52 9.01
CA ILE A 69 5.87 -9.90 8.31
C ILE A 69 5.14 -10.90 7.42
N PHE A 70 5.89 -11.68 6.63
CA PHE A 70 5.30 -12.64 5.70
C PHE A 70 5.10 -14.02 6.33
N GLY A 71 5.56 -14.19 7.58
CA GLY A 71 5.75 -15.49 8.19
C GLY A 71 6.85 -16.27 7.46
N THR A 72 7.48 -17.20 8.15
CA THR A 72 8.17 -18.28 7.45
C THR A 72 7.08 -19.02 6.68
N THR A 73 6.97 -18.83 5.37
CA THR A 73 6.24 -19.79 4.54
C THR A 73 7.04 -21.09 4.58
N SER A 74 6.86 -21.82 5.67
CA SER A 74 7.12 -23.24 5.67
C SER A 74 6.12 -23.78 4.67
N ALA A 75 6.62 -24.20 3.53
CA ALA A 75 5.91 -25.03 2.59
C ALA A 75 5.49 -26.32 3.31
N ALA A 76 4.38 -26.26 4.02
CA ALA A 76 3.77 -27.38 4.73
C ALA A 76 2.26 -27.23 4.59
N GLY A 77 1.69 -27.90 3.59
CA GLY A 77 0.24 -27.92 3.39
C GLY A 77 -0.25 -28.13 1.97
N GLY A 78 0.60 -28.55 1.03
CA GLY A 78 0.11 -29.27 -0.15
C GLY A 78 -0.35 -30.67 0.27
N ALA A 79 -1.58 -30.79 0.79
CA ALA A 79 -2.23 -32.08 0.98
C ALA A 79 -3.76 -31.91 0.99
N SER A 80 -4.36 -32.22 -0.16
CA SER A 80 -5.67 -32.85 -0.38
C SER A 80 -6.71 -32.86 0.75
N VAL A 81 -7.88 -32.28 0.46
CA VAL A 81 -9.21 -32.70 0.96
C VAL A 81 -10.12 -32.63 -0.29
N ALA A 82 -10.33 -33.76 -0.97
CA ALA A 82 -11.40 -34.76 -0.80
C ALA A 82 -12.74 -34.30 -1.38
#